data_AF-A0A4R0QXF7-F1
#
_entry.id   AF-A0A4R0QXF7-F1
#
_cell.length_a   1.000
_cell.length_b   1.000
_cell.length_c   1.000
_cell.angle_alpha   90.00
_cell.angle_beta   90.00
_cell.angle_gamma   90.00
#
_symmetry.space_group_name_H-M   'P 1'
#
loop_
_entity.id
_entity.type
_entity.pdbx_description
1 polymer ?
#
loop_
_entity_poly.entity_id
_entity_poly.type
_entity_poly.pdbx_seq_one_letter_code
_entity_poly.pdbx_strand_id
1 'polypeptide(L)'
;MPSLEELRAEVKGEFFLREELSKHNVRKVDAMADVIIKPGSRKDLARLLSLLDRSGYPHVVINRKGRVIFPDRRFHGAVVVTDLKI
;
A
#
# COMPACT_ATOMS: atom_id res chain seq x y z
N MET A 1 10.65 7.80 -8.43
CA MET A 1 9.35 7.24 -8.02
C MET A 1 8.51 7.11 -9.29
N PRO A 2 7.99 5.92 -9.65
CA PRO A 2 7.01 5.83 -10.73
C PRO A 2 5.84 6.75 -10.37
N SER A 3 5.38 7.54 -11.33
CA SER A 3 4.29 8.47 -11.06
C SER A 3 3.06 7.69 -10.60
N LEU A 4 2.22 8.29 -9.74
CA LEU A 4 0.98 7.61 -9.34
C LEU A 4 0.08 7.31 -10.54
N GLU A 5 0.22 8.08 -11.61
CA GLU A 5 -0.48 7.87 -12.87
C GLU A 5 -0.01 6.58 -13.55
N GLU A 6 1.29 6.27 -13.55
CA GLU A 6 1.81 5.00 -14.07
C GLU A 6 1.29 3.81 -13.26
N LEU A 7 1.30 3.91 -11.93
CA LEU A 7 0.78 2.86 -11.06
C LEU A 7 -0.72 2.64 -11.26
N ARG A 8 -1.50 3.72 -11.42
CA ARG A 8 -2.94 3.65 -11.71
C ARG A 8 -3.23 3.13 -13.12
N ALA A 9 -2.34 3.36 -14.07
CA ALA A 9 -2.47 2.87 -15.45
C ALA A 9 -2.16 1.37 -15.55
N GLU A 10 -1.18 0.86 -14.79
CA GLU A 10 -0.75 -0.54 -14.86
C GLU A 10 -1.50 -1.49 -13.92
N VAL A 11 -1.98 -0.99 -12.78
CA VAL A 11 -2.57 -1.81 -11.71
C VAL A 11 -3.99 -1.36 -11.41
N LYS A 12 -4.96 -2.29 -11.51
CA LYS A 12 -6.33 -2.00 -11.08
C LYS A 12 -6.43 -2.09 -9.57
N GLY A 13 -6.84 -1.00 -8.93
CA GLY A 13 -6.96 -0.92 -7.47
C GLY A 13 -7.43 0.45 -6.97
N GLU A 14 -7.61 0.54 -5.67
CA GLU A 14 -7.86 1.83 -5.00
C GLU A 14 -6.52 2.42 -4.53
N PHE A 15 -6.30 3.70 -4.83
CA PHE A 15 -5.08 4.42 -4.48
C PHE A 15 -5.43 5.69 -3.70
N PHE A 16 -4.93 5.78 -2.48
CA PHE A 16 -5.12 6.91 -1.58
C PHE A 16 -3.78 7.58 -1.30
N LEU A 17 -3.77 8.90 -1.23
CA LEU A 17 -2.54 9.69 -1.08
C LEU A 17 -2.56 10.44 0.23
N ARG A 18 -1.46 10.37 0.97
CA ARG A 18 -1.27 11.10 2.25
C ARG A 18 -2.46 10.90 3.19
N GLU A 19 -2.91 9.66 3.30
CA GLU A 19 -4.09 9.28 4.08
C GLU A 19 -3.69 8.46 5.30
N GLU A 20 -4.56 8.46 6.30
CA GLU A 20 -4.39 7.66 7.51
C GLU A 20 -4.85 6.22 7.27
N LEU A 21 -4.06 5.25 7.72
CA LEU A 21 -4.40 3.83 7.61
C LEU A 21 -5.64 3.46 8.43
N SER A 22 -5.92 4.21 9.49
CA SER A 22 -7.11 4.09 10.34
C SER A 22 -8.42 4.20 9.53
N LYS A 23 -8.45 5.09 8.53
CA LYS A 23 -9.60 5.33 7.64
C LYS A 23 -9.84 4.19 6.64
N HIS A 24 -8.88 3.28 6.48
CA HIS A 24 -8.94 2.19 5.51
C HIS A 24 -9.18 0.81 6.13
N ASN A 25 -9.85 0.75 7.28
CA ASN A 25 -10.19 -0.48 8.01
C ASN A 25 -8.96 -1.27 8.51
N VAL A 26 -7.80 -0.63 8.63
CA VAL A 26 -6.62 -1.23 9.28
C VAL A 26 -6.72 -0.95 10.77
N ARG A 27 -7.28 -1.92 11.51
CA ARG A 27 -7.54 -1.75 12.95
C ARG A 27 -6.21 -1.61 13.71
N LYS A 28 -6.15 -0.62 14.61
CA LYS A 28 -5.01 -0.34 15.51
C LYS A 28 -3.74 0.19 14.84
N VAL A 29 -3.83 0.70 13.61
CA VAL A 29 -2.71 1.36 12.94
C VAL A 29 -3.02 2.85 12.85
N ASP A 30 -2.43 3.60 13.77
CA ASP A 30 -2.55 5.06 13.84
C ASP A 30 -1.36 5.70 13.13
N ALA A 31 -1.29 5.51 11.81
CA ALA A 31 -0.19 6.00 11.00
C ALA A 31 -0.63 6.54 9.64
N MET A 32 0.01 7.63 9.23
CA MET A 32 -0.12 8.21 7.89
C MET A 32 0.81 7.50 6.91
N ALA A 33 0.32 7.21 5.71
CA ALA A 33 1.13 6.71 4.61
C ALA A 33 1.14 7.71 3.46
N ASP A 34 2.29 7.87 2.80
CA ASP A 34 2.37 8.73 1.62
C ASP A 34 1.49 8.17 0.48
N VAL A 35 1.46 6.86 0.31
CA VAL A 35 0.54 6.17 -0.62
C VAL A 35 -0.04 4.92 0.03
N ILE A 36 -1.35 4.71 -0.10
CA ILE A 36 -2.04 3.48 0.29
C ILE A 36 -2.62 2.85 -0.97
N ILE A 37 -2.33 1.58 -1.20
CA ILE A 37 -2.73 0.86 -2.41
C ILE A 37 -3.51 -0.39 -2.02
N LYS A 38 -4.71 -0.53 -2.56
CA LYS A 38 -5.53 -1.75 -2.42
C LYS A 38 -5.66 -2.41 -3.79
N PRO A 39 -4.88 -3.46 -4.08
CA PRO A 39 -4.96 -4.15 -5.36
C PRO A 39 -6.29 -4.88 -5.48
N GLY A 40 -6.90 -4.84 -6.67
CA GLY A 40 -8.17 -5.49 -6.94
C GLY A 40 -8.08 -7.02 -7.08
N SER A 41 -6.90 -7.55 -7.43
CA SER A 41 -6.68 -8.98 -7.64
C SER A 41 -5.27 -9.44 -7.27
N ARG A 42 -5.06 -10.76 -7.19
CA ARG A 42 -3.73 -11.35 -6.94
C ARG A 42 -2.73 -11.04 -8.06
N LYS A 43 -3.22 -10.95 -9.32
CA LYS A 43 -2.38 -10.55 -10.46
C LYS A 43 -1.94 -9.09 -10.35
N ASP A 44 -2.86 -8.22 -9.93
CA ASP A 44 -2.57 -6.80 -9.68
C ASP A 44 -1.58 -6.62 -8.53
N LEU A 45 -1.74 -7.38 -7.45
CA LEU A 45 -0.79 -7.38 -6.33
C LEU A 45 0.61 -7.79 -6.78
N ALA A 46 0.75 -8.90 -7.52
CA ALA A 46 2.06 -9.36 -8.00
C ALA A 46 2.73 -8.34 -8.93
N ARG A 47 1.97 -7.72 -9.84
CA ARG A 47 2.48 -6.65 -10.71
C ARG A 47 2.91 -5.43 -9.90
N LEU A 48 2.08 -5.00 -8.96
CA LEU A 48 2.36 -3.86 -8.10
C LEU A 48 3.65 -4.07 -7.30
N LEU A 49 3.80 -5.21 -6.65
CA LEU A 49 5.01 -5.54 -5.89
C LEU A 49 6.25 -5.55 -6.81
N SER A 50 6.14 -6.18 -7.99
CA SER A 50 7.23 -6.17 -8.96
C SER A 50 7.65 -4.77 -9.41
N LEU A 51 6.69 -3.86 -9.61
CA LEU A 51 6.96 -2.45 -9.97
C LEU A 51 7.62 -1.69 -8.81
N LEU A 52 7.13 -1.89 -7.59
CA LEU A 52 7.67 -1.26 -6.39
C LEU A 52 9.09 -1.74 -6.11
N ASP A 53 9.35 -3.04 -6.23
CA ASP A 53 10.68 -3.64 -6.12
C ASP A 53 11.64 -3.10 -7.19
N ARG A 54 11.21 -3.11 -8.47
CA ARG A 54 12.03 -2.62 -9.59
C ARG A 54 12.36 -1.13 -9.49
N SER A 55 11.46 -0.33 -8.92
CA SER A 55 11.67 1.10 -8.72
C SER A 55 12.45 1.42 -7.44
N GLY A 56 12.75 0.42 -6.60
CA GLY A 56 13.40 0.61 -5.30
C GLY A 56 12.55 1.44 -4.34
N TYR A 57 11.24 1.52 -4.55
CA TYR A 57 10.37 2.36 -3.74
C TYR A 57 10.05 1.66 -2.41
N PRO A 58 10.30 2.32 -1.25
CA PRO A 58 9.99 1.74 0.04
C PRO A 58 8.51 1.36 0.11
N HIS A 59 8.23 0.10 0.37
CA HIS A 59 6.86 -0.37 0.47
C HIS A 59 6.71 -1.47 1.51
N VAL A 60 5.49 -1.60 2.04
CA VAL A 60 5.15 -2.62 3.02
C VAL A 60 3.78 -3.20 2.68
N VAL A 61 3.66 -4.52 2.82
CA VAL A 61 2.39 -5.22 2.62
C VAL A 61 1.78 -5.52 3.99
N ILE A 62 0.55 -5.06 4.18
CA ILE A 62 -0.20 -5.30 5.41
C ILE A 62 -1.57 -5.86 5.08
N ASN A 63 -2.08 -6.73 5.95
CA ASN A 63 -3.47 -7.18 5.90
C ASN A 63 -4.32 -6.34 6.84
N ARG A 64 -5.65 -6.35 6.65
CA ARG A 64 -6.56 -5.53 7.47
C ARG A 64 -6.63 -5.98 8.93
N LYS A 65 -6.30 -7.26 9.17
CA LYS A 65 -6.26 -7.89 10.50
C LYS A 65 -4.87 -7.84 11.16
N GLY A 66 -3.86 -7.37 10.45
CA GLY A 66 -2.48 -7.33 10.90
C GLY A 66 -2.31 -6.32 12.02
N ARG A 67 -1.39 -6.61 12.94
CA ARG A 67 -0.93 -5.64 13.93
C ARG A 67 0.40 -5.11 13.46
N VAL A 68 0.39 -3.90 12.91
CA VAL A 68 1.60 -3.20 12.48
C VAL A 68 1.71 -1.92 13.28
N ILE A 69 2.89 -1.63 13.80
CA ILE A 69 3.16 -0.40 14.54
C ILE A 69 4.22 0.36 13.76
N PHE A 70 3.88 1.55 13.30
CA PHE A 70 4.84 2.51 12.76
C PHE A 70 5.28 3.42 13.92
N PRO A 71 6.55 3.34 14.38
CA PRO A 71 7.01 4.06 15.57
C PRO A 71 6.74 5.56 15.49
N ASP A 72 6.96 6.15 14.32
CA ASP A 72 6.83 7.59 14.08
C ASP A 72 5.42 8.00 13.62
N ARG A 73 4.43 7.09 13.71
CA ARG A 73 3.06 7.28 13.17
C ARG A 73 3.02 7.72 11.71
N ARG A 74 4.09 7.46 10.97
CA ARG A 74 4.19 7.76 9.55
C ARG A 74 5.02 6.72 8.83
N PHE A 75 4.61 6.40 7.61
CA PHE A 75 5.38 5.59 6.69
C PHE A 75 5.66 6.38 5.40
N HIS A 76 6.95 6.60 5.15
CA HIS A 76 7.44 7.26 3.95
C HIS A 76 7.61 6.22 2.83
N GLY A 77 6.52 5.94 2.13
CA GLY A 77 6.47 4.91 1.10
C GLY A 77 5.06 4.44 0.77
N ALA A 78 4.96 3.31 0.08
CA ALA A 78 3.70 2.69 -0.31
C ALA A 78 3.27 1.61 0.69
N VAL A 79 2.07 1.76 1.24
CA VAL A 79 1.44 0.73 2.05
C VAL A 79 0.43 -0.03 1.21
N VAL A 80 0.73 -1.29 0.91
CA VAL A 80 -0.16 -2.17 0.17
C VAL A 80 -1.07 -2.89 1.16
N VAL A 81 -2.37 -2.57 1.14
CA VAL A 81 -3.36 -3.16 2.04
C VAL A 81 -4.11 -4.25 1.30
N THR A 82 -3.90 -5.52 1.68
CA THR A 82 -4.55 -6.65 1.04
C THR A 82 -4.76 -7.83 1.99
N ASP A 83 -5.92 -8.48 1.87
CA ASP A 83 -6.17 -9.78 2.52
C ASP A 83 -5.99 -10.95 1.52
N LEU A 84 -5.51 -10.66 0.31
CA LEU A 84 -5.22 -11.67 -0.70
C LEU A 84 -4.02 -12.50 -0.24
N LYS A 85 -4.19 -13.82 -0.22
CA LYS A 85 -3.08 -14.74 0.01
C LYS A 85 -2.17 -14.74 -1.22
N ILE A 86 -0.89 -14.42 -0.99
CA ILE A 86 0.18 -14.55 -1.99
C ILE A 86 0.42 -16.01 -2.30
#